data_AF-A0A101JNE1-F1
#
_entry.id   AF-A0A101JNE1-F1
#
_cell.length_a   1.000
_cell.length_b   1.000
_cell.length_c   1.000
_cell.angle_alpha   90.00
_cell.angle_beta   90.00
_cell.angle_gamma   90.00
#
_symmetry.space_group_name_H-M   'P 1'
#
loop_
_entity.id
_entity.type
_entity.pdbx_description
1 polymer ?
#
loop_
_entity_poly.entity_id
_entity_poly.type
_entity_poly.pdbx_seq_one_letter_code
_entity_poly.pdbx_strand_id
1 'polypeptide(L)'
;MGEPAMPIRRRIELSVAETRLRFQQLVRLTNLTGQVTVVVDGGRPIAAIVPARDVLEPPAPPAPAPAPRPAPESSAGWLRRIEKVREDVRRQHAGRVRELSQALDEAWRLLDEIRPPGTDRQADTLRGAHGDLRRNG
;
A
#
# COMPACT_ATOMS: atom_id res chain seq x y z
N MET A 1 -21.15 -39.52 8.18
CA MET A 1 -21.28 -38.14 7.69
C MET A 1 -20.05 -37.39 8.14
N GLY A 2 -19.17 -36.98 7.22
CA GLY A 2 -17.89 -36.36 7.55
C GLY A 2 -18.07 -34.90 7.94
N GLU A 3 -17.54 -34.52 9.10
CA GLU A 3 -17.36 -33.11 9.45
C GLU A 3 -16.45 -32.45 8.39
N PRO A 4 -16.87 -31.34 7.75
CA PRO A 4 -15.94 -30.58 6.92
C PRO A 4 -14.90 -29.93 7.84
N ALA A 5 -13.66 -30.40 7.75
CA ALA A 5 -12.52 -29.82 8.44
C ALA A 5 -12.48 -28.30 8.24
N MET A 6 -12.66 -27.53 9.32
CA MET A 6 -12.52 -26.08 9.27
C MET A 6 -11.10 -25.75 8.78
N PRO A 7 -10.92 -24.90 7.77
CA PRO A 7 -9.59 -24.53 7.32
C PRO A 7 -8.87 -23.87 8.48
N ILE A 8 -7.74 -24.45 8.89
CA ILE A 8 -6.85 -23.90 9.92
C ILE A 8 -6.35 -22.55 9.39
N ARG A 9 -7.10 -21.48 9.68
CA ARG A 9 -6.68 -20.10 9.41
C ARG A 9 -5.47 -19.86 10.31
N ARG A 10 -4.26 -19.95 9.74
CA ARG A 10 -3.04 -19.69 10.48
C ARG A 10 -3.10 -18.25 11.00
N ARG A 11 -3.12 -18.12 12.32
CA ARG A 11 -3.09 -16.84 13.01
C ARG A 11 -1.65 -16.58 13.42
N ILE A 12 -1.08 -15.47 12.95
CA ILE A 12 0.29 -15.07 13.31
C ILE A 12 0.21 -13.81 14.15
N GLU A 13 0.90 -13.80 15.29
CA GLU A 13 1.03 -12.62 16.13
C GLU A 13 2.34 -11.91 15.79
N LEU A 14 2.27 -10.59 15.58
CA LEU A 14 3.42 -9.76 15.27
C LEU A 14 3.40 -8.50 16.12
N SER A 15 4.58 -8.06 16.56
CA SER A 15 4.69 -6.78 17.25
C SER A 15 4.30 -5.62 16.33
N VAL A 16 3.97 -4.46 16.92
CA VAL A 16 3.76 -3.22 16.17
C VAL A 16 4.96 -2.87 15.29
N ALA A 17 6.19 -3.09 15.78
CA ALA A 17 7.42 -2.80 15.05
C ALA A 17 7.57 -3.67 13.80
N GLU A 18 7.35 -4.99 13.94
CA GLU A 18 7.44 -5.94 12.83
C GLU A 18 6.33 -5.73 11.81
N THR A 19 5.11 -5.45 12.30
CA THR A 19 3.97 -5.14 11.46
C THR A 19 4.23 -3.89 10.63
N ARG A 20 4.80 -2.83 11.25
CA ARG A 20 5.14 -1.59 10.54
C ARG A 20 6.16 -1.82 9.44
N LEU A 21 7.17 -2.66 9.71
CA LEU A 21 8.22 -2.97 8.74
C LEU A 21 7.71 -3.78 7.55
N ARG A 22 6.80 -4.73 7.79
CA ARG A 22 6.34 -5.70 6.77
C ARG A 22 4.91 -5.47 6.28
N PHE A 23 4.32 -4.31 6.58
CA PHE A 23 2.88 -4.07 6.39
C PHE A 23 2.38 -4.40 4.99
N GLN A 24 3.07 -3.92 3.95
CA GLN A 24 2.67 -4.17 2.56
C GLN A 24 2.73 -5.67 2.20
N GLN A 25 3.70 -6.41 2.71
CA GLN A 25 3.83 -7.85 2.50
C GLN A 25 2.71 -8.60 3.22
N LEU A 26 2.42 -8.22 4.46
CA LEU A 26 1.36 -8.83 5.28
C LEU A 26 -0.01 -8.64 4.65
N VAL A 27 -0.33 -7.44 4.13
CA VAL A 27 -1.59 -7.18 3.44
C VAL A 27 -1.74 -8.04 2.18
N ARG A 28 -0.68 -8.14 1.36
CA ARG A 28 -0.68 -8.98 0.15
C ARG A 28 -0.87 -10.47 0.49
N LEU A 29 -0.13 -10.96 1.48
CA LEU A 29 -0.21 -12.34 1.93
C LEU A 29 -1.59 -12.67 2.51
N THR A 30 -2.15 -11.78 3.33
CA THR A 30 -3.49 -11.93 3.92
C THR A 30 -4.54 -12.12 2.82
N ASN A 31 -4.49 -11.33 1.75
CA ASN A 31 -5.45 -11.44 0.66
C ASN A 31 -5.30 -12.75 -0.15
N LEU A 32 -4.05 -13.21 -0.36
CA LEU A 32 -3.77 -14.43 -1.13
C LEU A 32 -4.05 -15.71 -0.34
N THR A 33 -3.71 -15.74 0.95
CA THR A 33 -3.69 -16.96 1.75
C THR A 33 -4.87 -17.07 2.73
N GLY A 34 -5.62 -16.00 2.94
CA GLY A 34 -6.64 -15.95 3.98
C GLY A 34 -6.06 -15.91 5.41
N GLN A 35 -4.74 -15.72 5.54
CA GLN A 35 -4.05 -15.67 6.83
C GLN A 35 -4.45 -14.42 7.61
N VAL A 36 -4.73 -14.58 8.91
CA VAL A 36 -5.03 -13.45 9.80
C VAL A 36 -3.78 -13.11 10.60
N THR A 37 -3.33 -11.86 10.49
CA THR A 37 -2.17 -11.38 11.26
C THR A 37 -2.66 -10.51 12.39
N VAL A 38 -2.41 -10.90 13.63
CA VAL A 38 -2.76 -10.11 14.82
C VAL A 38 -1.57 -9.26 15.23
N VAL A 39 -1.80 -7.97 15.38
CA VAL A 39 -0.80 -7.00 15.81
C VAL A 39 -0.89 -6.88 17.32
N VAL A 40 0.24 -7.11 17.99
CA VAL A 40 0.36 -7.03 19.45
C VAL A 40 1.25 -5.86 19.86
N ASP A 41 0.90 -5.20 20.96
CA ASP A 41 1.70 -4.19 21.63
C ASP A 41 1.86 -4.58 23.11
N GLY A 42 3.09 -4.73 23.58
CA GLY A 42 3.38 -5.21 24.94
C GLY A 42 2.70 -6.55 25.28
N GLY A 43 2.56 -7.45 24.30
CA GLY A 43 1.88 -8.75 24.46
C GLY A 43 0.35 -8.68 24.46
N ARG A 44 -0.23 -7.49 24.26
CA ARG A 44 -1.69 -7.31 24.15
C ARG A 44 -2.09 -7.15 22.68
N PRO A 45 -3.10 -7.89 22.18
CA PRO A 45 -3.59 -7.70 20.82
C PRO A 45 -4.30 -6.35 20.68
N ILE A 46 -3.85 -5.54 19.72
CA ILE A 46 -4.39 -4.19 19.47
C ILE A 46 -5.04 -4.03 18.10
N ALA A 47 -4.68 -4.86 17.12
CA ALA A 47 -5.26 -4.82 15.78
C ALA A 47 -5.15 -6.18 15.08
N ALA A 48 -5.84 -6.34 13.95
CA ALA A 48 -5.70 -7.50 13.07
C ALA A 48 -5.74 -7.08 11.60
N ILE A 49 -4.90 -7.70 10.79
CA ILE A 49 -4.94 -7.66 9.33
C ILE A 49 -5.72 -8.89 8.89
N VAL A 50 -6.88 -8.65 8.27
CA VAL A 50 -7.82 -9.68 7.83
C VAL A 50 -8.12 -9.55 6.34
N PRO A 51 -8.46 -10.65 5.65
CA PRO A 51 -8.91 -10.59 4.27
C PRO A 51 -10.17 -9.72 4.12
N ALA A 52 -10.24 -8.88 3.10
CA ALA A 52 -11.37 -7.97 2.89
C ALA A 52 -12.72 -8.72 2.77
N ARG A 53 -12.71 -9.91 2.16
CA ARG A 53 -13.87 -10.80 2.04
C ARG A 53 -14.49 -11.17 3.40
N ASP A 54 -13.68 -11.35 4.43
CA ASP A 54 -14.16 -11.75 5.76
C ASP A 54 -14.80 -10.57 6.51
N VAL A 55 -14.52 -9.34 6.08
CA VAL A 55 -15.16 -8.12 6.61
C VAL A 55 -16.49 -7.85 5.89
N LEU A 56 -16.56 -8.17 4.59
CA LEU A 56 -17.73 -7.93 3.74
C LEU A 56 -18.81 -9.01 3.88
N GLU A 57 -18.42 -10.27 4.09
CA GLU A 57 -19.31 -11.41 4.33
C GLU A 57 -18.92 -12.11 5.64
N PRO A 58 -19.34 -11.57 6.81
CA PRO A 58 -19.06 -12.22 8.08
C PRO A 58 -19.79 -13.58 8.13
N PRO A 59 -19.11 -14.68 8.50
CA PRO A 59 -19.78 -15.96 8.72
C PRO A 59 -20.82 -15.86 9.85
N ALA A 60 -21.91 -16.62 9.74
CA ALA A 60 -22.96 -16.66 10.74
C ALA A 60 -22.37 -16.95 12.14
N PRO A 61 -22.67 -16.12 13.17
CA PRO A 61 -21.99 -16.21 14.45
C PRO A 61 -22.42 -17.47 15.22
N PRO A 62 -21.48 -18.24 15.83
CA PRO A 62 -21.81 -19.05 16.99
C PRO A 62 -22.13 -18.14 18.19
N ALA A 63 -22.95 -18.64 19.13
CA ALA A 63 -23.51 -17.88 20.27
C ALA A 63 -22.43 -17.05 21.01
N PRO A 64 -22.69 -15.76 21.29
CA PRO A 64 -21.62 -14.83 21.67
C PRO A 64 -21.18 -14.97 23.14
N ALA A 65 -19.89 -15.19 23.35
CA ALA A 65 -19.20 -14.74 24.56
C ALA A 65 -19.05 -13.21 24.51
N PRO A 66 -19.10 -12.48 25.65
CA PRO A 66 -19.03 -11.03 25.65
C PRO A 66 -17.65 -10.54 25.20
N ALA A 67 -17.54 -10.13 23.94
CA ALA A 67 -16.38 -9.42 23.41
C ALA A 67 -16.40 -7.96 23.89
N PRO A 68 -15.25 -7.39 24.32
CA PRO A 68 -15.17 -5.97 24.64
C PRO A 68 -15.44 -5.14 23.39
N ARG A 69 -16.48 -4.31 23.42
CA ARG A 69 -16.80 -3.38 22.33
C ARG A 69 -15.67 -2.33 22.25
N PRO A 70 -15.04 -2.13 21.08
CA PRO A 70 -14.04 -1.07 20.94
C PRO A 70 -14.72 0.30 21.09
N ALA A 71 -14.10 1.18 21.87
CA ALA A 71 -14.62 2.53 22.11
C ALA A 71 -14.66 3.33 20.78
N PRO A 72 -15.81 3.95 20.42
CA PRO A 72 -16.01 4.63 19.14
C PRO A 72 -15.10 5.86 18.93
N GLU A 73 -14.55 6.45 19.99
CA GLU A 73 -13.61 7.57 19.90
C GLU A 73 -12.23 7.14 19.37
N SER A 74 -11.83 5.90 19.65
CA SER A 74 -10.54 5.35 19.20
C SER A 74 -10.50 5.14 17.67
N SER A 75 -11.61 4.69 17.08
CA SER A 75 -11.72 4.47 15.63
C SER A 75 -11.76 5.78 14.83
N ALA A 76 -12.44 6.81 15.33
CA ALA A 76 -12.47 8.13 14.69
C ALA A 76 -11.07 8.78 14.63
N GLY A 77 -10.30 8.70 15.72
CA GLY A 77 -8.93 9.21 15.76
C GLY A 77 -7.95 8.44 14.87
N TRP A 78 -8.22 7.16 14.60
CA TRP A 78 -7.43 6.32 13.69
C TRP A 78 -7.71 6.64 12.22
N LEU A 79 -8.99 6.80 11.83
CA LEU A 79 -9.39 7.20 10.47
C LEU A 79 -8.75 8.53 10.07
N ARG A 80 -8.77 9.53 10.96
CA ARG A 80 -8.14 10.84 10.71
C ARG A 80 -6.63 10.74 10.49
N ARG A 81 -5.96 9.84 11.22
CA ARG A 81 -4.52 9.57 11.06
C ARG A 81 -4.22 8.88 9.72
N ILE A 82 -5.05 7.95 9.28
CA ILE A 82 -4.90 7.30 7.97
C ILE A 82 -5.04 8.31 6.84
N GLU A 83 -6.06 9.17 6.88
CA GLU A 83 -6.25 10.14 5.80
C GLU A 83 -5.08 11.15 5.77
N LYS A 84 -4.55 11.54 6.93
CA LYS A 84 -3.35 12.37 7.00
C LYS A 84 -2.13 11.68 6.37
N VAL A 85 -1.89 10.41 6.69
CA VAL A 85 -0.79 9.64 6.08
C VAL A 85 -0.98 9.49 4.58
N ARG A 86 -2.22 9.25 4.13
CA ARG A 86 -2.54 9.16 2.70
C ARG A 86 -2.23 10.46 1.98
N GLU A 87 -2.59 11.60 2.57
CA GLU A 87 -2.29 12.91 2.02
C GLU A 87 -0.78 13.21 2.03
N ASP A 88 -0.07 12.88 3.10
CA ASP A 88 1.38 13.05 3.19
C ASP A 88 2.11 12.21 2.13
N VAL A 89 1.68 10.97 1.91
CA VAL A 89 2.22 10.09 0.86
C VAL A 89 1.91 10.63 -0.54
N ARG A 90 0.67 11.12 -0.78
CA ARG A 90 0.31 11.76 -2.06
C ARG A 90 1.20 12.97 -2.33
N ARG A 91 1.38 13.85 -1.34
CA ARG A 91 2.22 15.04 -1.47
C ARG A 91 3.69 14.69 -1.69
N GLN A 92 4.23 13.71 -0.96
CA GLN A 92 5.59 13.26 -1.15
C GLN A 92 5.81 12.64 -2.54
N HIS A 93 4.87 11.82 -3.01
CA HIS A 93 4.94 11.23 -4.34
C HIS A 93 4.90 12.31 -5.43
N ALA A 94 3.97 13.26 -5.33
CA ALA A 94 3.90 14.39 -6.26
C ALA A 94 5.16 15.28 -6.22
N GLY A 95 5.81 15.41 -5.07
CA GLY A 95 7.13 16.06 -4.94
C GLY A 95 8.20 15.32 -5.73
N ARG A 96 8.37 14.02 -5.47
CA ARG A 96 9.37 13.19 -6.16
C ARG A 96 9.17 13.11 -7.67
N VAL A 97 7.92 13.03 -8.12
CA VAL A 97 7.62 13.02 -9.56
C VAL A 97 8.05 14.34 -10.19
N ARG A 98 7.77 15.48 -9.55
CA ARG A 98 8.22 16.80 -10.04
C ARG A 98 9.73 16.92 -10.08
N GLU A 99 10.43 16.47 -9.03
CA GLU A 99 11.90 16.46 -8.99
C GLU A 99 12.49 15.60 -10.13
N LEU A 100 11.92 14.40 -10.35
CA LEU A 100 12.36 13.52 -11.44
C LEU A 100 12.09 14.13 -12.82
N SER A 101 10.91 14.75 -13.02
CA SER A 101 10.59 15.45 -14.27
C SER A 101 11.54 16.60 -14.54
N GLN A 102 11.91 17.38 -13.51
CA GLN A 102 12.90 18.46 -13.65
C GLN A 102 14.28 17.93 -14.00
N ALA A 103 14.73 16.85 -13.36
CA ALA A 103 16.01 16.21 -13.67
C ALA A 103 16.05 15.67 -15.12
N LEU A 104 14.93 15.10 -15.59
CA LEU A 104 14.80 14.64 -16.98
C LEU A 104 14.81 15.81 -17.97
N ASP A 105 14.12 16.91 -17.67
CA ASP A 105 14.13 18.11 -18.50
C ASP A 105 15.53 18.71 -18.62
N GLU A 106 16.29 18.76 -17.52
CA GLU A 106 17.67 19.23 -17.52
C GLU A 106 18.59 18.29 -18.33
N ALA A 107 18.43 16.97 -18.18
CA ALA A 107 19.19 16.00 -18.96
C ALA A 107 18.94 16.14 -20.47
N TRP A 108 17.69 16.41 -20.87
CA TRP A 108 17.36 16.68 -22.27
C TRP A 108 18.00 17.97 -22.78
N ARG A 109 18.02 19.03 -21.97
CA ARG A 109 18.69 20.29 -22.34
C ARG A 109 20.18 20.07 -22.61
N LEU A 110 20.87 19.33 -21.73
CA LEU A 110 22.28 19.00 -21.93
C LEU A 110 22.51 18.12 -23.17
N LEU A 111 21.58 17.19 -23.45
CA LEU A 111 21.65 16.38 -24.65
C LEU A 111 21.49 17.22 -25.92
N ASP A 112 20.60 18.21 -25.91
CA ASP A 112 20.35 19.10 -27.04
C ASP A 112 21.56 20.01 -27.35
N GLU A 113 22.35 20.39 -26.35
CA GLU A 113 23.61 21.13 -26.55
C GLU A 113 24.66 20.30 -27.30
N ILE A 114 24.73 18.99 -27.02
CA ILE A 114 25.72 18.09 -27.63
C ILE A 114 25.22 17.54 -28.98
N ARG A 115 23.91 17.32 -29.10
CA ARG A 115 23.26 16.70 -30.26
C ARG A 115 22.02 17.52 -30.64
N PRO A 116 22.20 18.60 -31.43
CA PRO A 116 21.08 19.39 -31.90
C PRO A 116 20.06 18.53 -32.66
N PRO A 117 18.77 18.88 -32.64
CA PRO A 117 17.74 18.14 -33.37
C PRO A 117 18.09 18.00 -34.86
N GLY A 118 17.84 16.82 -35.42
CA GLY A 118 18.18 16.50 -36.82
C GLY A 118 19.63 16.06 -37.05
N THR A 119 20.49 16.12 -36.03
CA THR A 119 21.90 15.68 -36.13
C THR A 119 22.06 14.18 -35.90
N ASP A 120 21.15 13.57 -35.13
CA ASP A 120 21.20 12.17 -34.75
C ASP A 120 19.78 11.56 -34.69
N ARG A 121 19.52 10.60 -35.60
CA ARG A 121 18.22 9.91 -35.70
C ARG A 121 17.84 9.12 -34.45
N GLN A 122 18.80 8.57 -33.72
CA GLN A 122 18.51 7.84 -32.48
C GLN A 122 18.07 8.81 -31.39
N ALA A 123 18.75 9.96 -31.26
CA ALA A 123 18.36 11.03 -30.35
C ALA A 123 16.98 11.62 -30.69
N ASP A 124 16.69 11.82 -31.98
CA ASP A 124 15.37 12.30 -32.43
C ASP A 124 14.24 11.31 -32.13
N THR A 125 14.51 10.01 -32.24
CA THR A 125 13.55 8.95 -31.88
C THR A 125 13.25 8.97 -30.37
N LEU A 126 14.29 9.14 -29.55
CA LEU A 126 14.14 9.26 -28.10
C LEU A 126 13.39 10.55 -27.70
N ARG A 127 13.59 11.67 -28.40
CA ARG A 127 12.81 12.90 -28.19
C ARG A 127 11.33 12.67 -28.44
N GLY A 128 10.99 11.97 -29.53
CA GLY A 128 9.61 11.63 -29.84
C GLY A 128 8.94 10.82 -28.71
N ALA A 129 9.59 9.74 -28.28
CA ALA A 129 9.09 8.91 -27.18
C ALA A 129 8.94 9.67 -25.87
N HIS A 130 9.88 10.57 -25.54
CA HIS A 130 9.79 11.42 -24.35
C HIS A 130 8.64 12.45 -24.45
N GLY A 131 8.42 13.03 -25.63
CA GLY A 131 7.31 13.95 -25.87
C GLY A 131 5.95 13.29 -25.65
N ASP A 132 5.80 12.04 -26.05
CA ASP A 132 4.56 11.26 -25.83
C ASP A 132 4.35 10.95 -24.34
N LEU A 133 5.41 10.65 -23.60
CA LEU A 133 5.34 10.46 -22.15
C LEU A 133 4.89 11.73 -21.40
N ARG A 134 5.33 12.92 -21.84
CA ARG A 134 4.88 14.19 -21.23
C ARG A 134 3.43 14.55 -21.58
N ARG A 135 2.91 14.05 -22.70
CA ARG A 135 1.54 14.33 -23.14
C ARG A 135 0.52 13.39 -22.52
N ASN A 136 0.95 12.18 -22.16
CA ASN A 136 0.09 11.11 -21.65
C ASN A 136 0.24 10.85 -20.14
N GLY A 137 1.18 11.52 -19.46
CA GLY A 137 1.37 11.49 -18.00
C GLY A 137 0.69 12.67 -17.32
#